data_AF-A0AAE0N5B3-F1
#
_entry.id   AF-A0AAE0N5B3-F1
#
_cell.length_a   1.000
_cell.length_b   1.000
_cell.length_c   1.000
_cell.angle_alpha   90.00
_cell.angle_beta   90.00
_cell.angle_gamma   90.00
#
_symmetry.space_group_name_H-M   'P 1'
#
loop_
_entity.id
_entity.type
_entity.pdbx_description
1 polymer ?
#
loop_
_entity_poly.entity_id
_entity_poly.type
_entity_poly.pdbx_seq_one_letter_code
_entity_poly.pdbx_strand_id
1 'polypeptide(L)'
;MSQLSVSTTDVAKEHHILKSIAFDSLPARHSAVREAHRETFEWVFKEDSHNTSTRTVTGCGNLIAWLKHGNGTFWISGKPGSGKSTLMKFIADHDSTVQALTAWSHPHPPVIARHYFWSAGTSMQKSLQGLLQTLLFDIFRQQSDLIELACAERWPEPPEVLKLKPWKVPELHRILQKIGGWESLRVKMCFFIDGLDEYEGDHVDFCKILKDLSASPNLKLCISSRPWNVFEDSFGRSDSSKLYVHELTRSDIRSYAEQRLHEHPRWHDLEVPPELSTWLVDQITERAAGVFLWVFLVTRELRSGLTEYDSFSDLQRRLEAIPTDLGVFFRQILESVEPFYHGKMATTLLMALAARRSASVELYSFQDLEHEDEHYALRMPIQHLGDQEASVRQQKVSRQLRGRCRGLLEVDSTTRRVEFLHRTVVDFLRTSEMTNFLREKSASGFNASLALLRAYIACIKTTQY
;
A
#
# COMPACT_ATOMS: atom_id res chain seq x y z
N MET A 1 -27.77 33.83 -24.52
CA MET A 1 -26.34 33.63 -24.88
C MET A 1 -25.39 34.06 -23.76
N SER A 2 -25.65 35.14 -23.00
CA SER A 2 -24.78 35.61 -21.91
C SER A 2 -24.69 34.69 -20.67
N GLN A 3 -25.79 34.07 -20.24
CA GLN A 3 -25.76 33.13 -19.10
C GLN A 3 -25.01 31.83 -19.43
N LEU A 4 -25.16 31.32 -20.65
CA LEU A 4 -24.40 30.16 -21.14
C LEU A 4 -22.89 30.44 -21.25
N SER A 5 -22.49 31.66 -21.64
CA SER A 5 -21.07 32.03 -21.68
C SER A 5 -20.45 32.18 -20.28
N VAL A 6 -21.21 32.70 -19.31
CA VAL A 6 -20.77 32.81 -17.90
C VAL A 6 -20.60 31.42 -17.30
N SER A 7 -21.60 30.54 -17.43
CA SER A 7 -21.50 29.16 -16.89
C SER A 7 -20.37 28.36 -17.52
N THR A 8 -20.07 28.57 -18.81
CA THR A 8 -18.95 27.90 -19.48
C THR A 8 -17.59 28.39 -18.95
N THR A 9 -17.50 29.67 -18.56
CA THR A 9 -16.28 30.26 -18.01
C THR A 9 -16.02 29.77 -16.59
N ASP A 10 -17.07 29.63 -15.77
CA ASP A 10 -16.95 29.14 -14.40
C ASP A 10 -16.55 27.66 -14.36
N VAL A 11 -17.16 26.82 -15.20
CA VAL A 11 -16.77 25.40 -15.36
C VAL A 11 -15.30 25.27 -15.80
N ALA A 12 -14.83 26.14 -16.69
CA ALA A 12 -13.42 26.15 -17.09
C ALA A 12 -12.49 26.50 -15.92
N LYS A 13 -12.86 27.47 -15.07
CA LYS A 13 -12.10 27.84 -13.86
C LYS A 13 -12.07 26.72 -12.82
N GLU A 14 -13.20 26.08 -12.57
CA GLU A 14 -13.29 24.90 -11.71
C GLU A 14 -12.32 23.82 -12.16
N HIS A 15 -12.31 23.52 -13.46
CA HIS A 15 -11.38 22.55 -14.04
C HIS A 15 -9.92 22.97 -13.86
N HIS A 16 -9.59 24.24 -14.03
CA HIS A 16 -8.23 24.74 -13.83
C HIS A 16 -7.76 24.65 -12.38
N ILE A 17 -8.62 24.97 -11.42
CA ILE A 17 -8.31 24.82 -9.99
C ILE A 17 -8.14 23.35 -9.65
N LEU A 18 -9.08 22.48 -10.06
CA LEU A 18 -9.01 21.05 -9.83
C LEU A 18 -7.72 20.44 -10.42
N LYS A 19 -7.34 20.84 -11.64
CA LYS A 19 -6.09 20.43 -12.29
C LYS A 19 -4.85 20.95 -11.56
N SER A 20 -4.90 22.14 -10.97
CA SER A 20 -3.79 22.69 -10.19
C SER A 20 -3.57 21.97 -8.84
N ILE A 21 -4.63 21.36 -8.29
CA ILE A 21 -4.56 20.57 -7.05
C ILE A 21 -4.06 19.15 -7.33
N ALA A 22 -4.32 18.61 -8.53
CA ALA A 22 -3.84 17.28 -8.91
C ALA A 22 -2.31 17.23 -9.02
N PHE A 23 -1.75 16.03 -8.82
CA PHE A 23 -0.35 15.71 -9.05
C PHE A 23 -0.24 14.30 -9.65
N ASP A 24 0.84 14.02 -10.40
CA ASP A 24 0.95 12.82 -11.26
C ASP A 24 0.74 11.49 -10.52
N SER A 25 1.15 11.40 -9.25
CA SER A 25 1.07 10.19 -8.44
C SER A 25 -0.23 10.02 -7.64
N LEU A 26 -1.20 10.92 -7.82
CA LEU A 26 -2.49 10.92 -7.09
C LEU A 26 -3.31 9.62 -7.26
N PRO A 27 -3.51 9.04 -8.47
CA PRO A 27 -4.28 7.80 -8.61
C PRO A 27 -3.45 6.52 -8.33
N ALA A 28 -2.13 6.63 -8.23
CA ALA A 28 -1.23 5.49 -8.34
C ALA A 28 -1.34 4.51 -7.16
N ARG A 29 -1.47 5.02 -5.93
CA ARG A 29 -1.41 4.13 -4.75
C ARG A 29 -2.68 3.32 -4.55
N HIS A 30 -3.87 3.92 -4.65
CA HIS A 30 -5.14 3.20 -4.51
C HIS A 30 -5.24 2.03 -5.52
N SER A 31 -4.81 2.27 -6.76
CA SER A 31 -4.75 1.23 -7.80
C SER A 31 -3.73 0.12 -7.50
N ALA A 32 -2.61 0.45 -6.84
CA ALA A 32 -1.55 -0.50 -6.51
C ALA A 32 -1.82 -1.34 -5.25
N VAL A 33 -2.76 -0.93 -4.39
CA VAL A 33 -3.17 -1.75 -3.24
C VAL A 33 -3.91 -2.97 -3.77
N ARG A 34 -3.42 -4.17 -3.42
CA ARG A 34 -4.01 -5.45 -3.81
C ARG A 34 -5.47 -5.52 -3.35
N GLU A 35 -6.33 -6.01 -4.23
CA GLU A 35 -7.72 -6.33 -3.89
C GLU A 35 -7.79 -7.38 -2.79
N ALA A 36 -8.83 -7.28 -1.97
CA ALA A 36 -9.16 -8.33 -1.02
C ALA A 36 -9.37 -9.65 -1.76
N HIS A 37 -8.95 -10.75 -1.15
CA HIS A 37 -9.26 -12.06 -1.69
C HIS A 37 -10.78 -12.28 -1.58
N ARG A 38 -11.35 -13.03 -2.52
CA ARG A 38 -12.78 -13.38 -2.48
C ARG A 38 -13.14 -13.91 -1.09
N GLU A 39 -14.25 -13.40 -0.55
CA GLU A 39 -14.82 -13.77 0.76
C GLU A 39 -14.00 -13.39 2.01
N THR A 40 -12.96 -12.55 1.86
CA THR A 40 -12.23 -11.99 3.03
C THR A 40 -12.80 -10.63 3.44
N PHE A 41 -12.65 -10.27 4.73
CA PHE A 41 -13.06 -9.00 5.32
C PHE A 41 -14.57 -8.70 5.40
N GLU A 42 -15.43 -9.55 4.82
CA GLU A 42 -16.90 -9.41 4.88
C GLU A 42 -17.46 -9.29 6.31
N TRP A 43 -16.74 -9.84 7.28
CA TRP A 43 -17.10 -9.72 8.70
C TRP A 43 -17.19 -8.27 9.20
N VAL A 44 -16.53 -7.31 8.54
CA VAL A 44 -16.51 -5.90 8.98
C VAL A 44 -17.86 -5.20 8.80
N PHE A 45 -18.73 -5.75 7.95
CA PHE A 45 -20.07 -5.22 7.69
C PHE A 45 -21.19 -6.06 8.31
N LYS A 46 -20.87 -7.17 8.97
CA LYS A 46 -21.87 -7.99 9.66
C LYS A 46 -22.30 -7.25 10.92
N GLU A 47 -23.60 -6.95 11.01
CA GLU A 47 -24.18 -6.46 12.26
C GLU A 47 -24.13 -7.59 13.30
N ASP A 48 -23.73 -7.27 14.53
CA ASP A 48 -23.75 -8.23 15.64
C ASP A 48 -25.22 -8.59 15.92
N SER A 49 -25.70 -9.66 15.29
CA SER A 49 -26.98 -10.27 15.62
C SER A 49 -26.91 -10.76 17.07
N HIS A 50 -27.61 -10.05 17.95
CA HIS A 50 -27.62 -10.19 19.42
C HIS A 50 -27.49 -11.61 20.02
N ASN A 51 -26.89 -11.64 21.22
CA ASN A 51 -27.00 -12.67 22.27
C ASN A 51 -26.35 -14.04 22.03
N THR A 52 -25.05 -14.14 22.25
CA THR A 52 -24.50 -15.36 22.87
C THR A 52 -23.34 -15.01 23.80
N SER A 53 -23.39 -15.60 25.00
CA SER A 53 -22.66 -15.26 26.22
C SER A 53 -21.15 -15.53 26.20
N THR A 54 -20.49 -15.37 25.05
CA THR A 54 -19.04 -15.51 24.90
C THR A 54 -18.45 -14.17 24.46
N ARG A 55 -18.05 -13.37 25.44
CA ARG A 55 -17.10 -12.26 25.26
C ARG A 55 -15.84 -12.81 24.59
N THR A 56 -15.64 -12.63 23.29
CA THR A 56 -14.29 -12.78 22.73
C THR A 56 -13.96 -12.02 21.45
N VAL A 57 -14.90 -11.41 20.71
CA VAL A 57 -14.52 -10.64 19.51
C VAL A 57 -15.30 -9.33 19.41
N THR A 58 -14.97 -8.38 20.28
CA THR A 58 -15.46 -7.00 20.23
C THR A 58 -14.78 -6.26 19.07
N GLY A 59 -15.40 -6.21 17.89
CA GLY A 59 -14.84 -5.41 16.79
C GLY A 59 -15.65 -5.40 15.49
N CYS A 60 -16.31 -6.50 15.12
CA CYS A 60 -16.98 -6.64 13.83
C CYS A 60 -18.19 -5.69 13.67
N GLY A 61 -19.00 -5.48 14.71
CA GLY A 61 -20.15 -4.56 14.66
C GLY A 61 -19.83 -3.07 14.81
N ASN A 62 -18.60 -2.70 15.18
CA ASN A 62 -18.28 -1.32 15.55
C ASN A 62 -18.16 -0.38 14.34
N LEU A 63 -17.65 -0.86 13.20
CA LEU A 63 -17.44 0.00 12.04
C LEU A 63 -18.76 0.45 11.41
N ILE A 64 -19.68 -0.48 11.12
CA ILE A 64 -20.95 -0.14 10.47
C ILE A 64 -21.81 0.76 11.36
N ALA A 65 -21.84 0.50 12.67
CA ALA A 65 -22.49 1.35 13.65
C ALA A 65 -21.84 2.75 13.69
N TRP A 66 -20.51 2.82 13.67
CA TRP A 66 -19.80 4.10 13.58
C TRP A 66 -20.10 4.82 12.28
N LEU A 67 -20.13 4.16 11.12
CA LEU A 67 -20.46 4.78 9.83
C LEU A 67 -21.86 5.43 9.86
N LYS A 68 -22.86 4.70 10.36
CA LYS A 68 -24.27 5.15 10.42
C LYS A 68 -24.51 6.24 11.49
N HIS A 69 -23.93 6.10 12.68
CA HIS A 69 -24.34 6.88 13.87
C HIS A 69 -23.20 7.50 14.66
N GLY A 70 -21.96 7.03 14.48
CA GLY A 70 -20.80 7.54 15.19
C GLY A 70 -20.40 8.95 14.76
N ASN A 71 -19.33 9.49 15.35
CA ASN A 71 -18.69 10.74 14.95
C ASN A 71 -17.18 10.64 15.14
N GLY A 72 -16.43 11.64 14.67
CA GLY A 72 -15.00 11.73 14.92
C GLY A 72 -14.18 10.68 14.17
N THR A 73 -13.25 10.06 14.88
CA THR A 73 -12.25 9.14 14.29
C THR A 73 -12.55 7.68 14.63
N PHE A 74 -12.45 6.80 13.63
CA PHE A 74 -12.39 5.34 13.77
C PHE A 74 -11.01 4.85 13.36
N TRP A 75 -10.34 4.09 14.22
CA TRP A 75 -8.96 3.68 14.01
C TRP A 75 -8.79 2.18 13.77
N ILE A 76 -8.22 1.86 12.61
CA ILE A 76 -7.89 0.49 12.18
C ILE A 76 -6.41 0.25 12.45
N SER A 77 -6.10 -0.60 13.42
CA SER A 77 -4.74 -0.93 13.81
C SER A 77 -4.39 -2.38 13.52
N GLY A 78 -3.11 -2.72 13.54
CA GLY A 78 -2.67 -4.11 13.38
C GLY A 78 -1.22 -4.30 13.00
N LYS A 79 -0.75 -5.53 13.16
CA LYS A 79 0.64 -5.94 12.88
C LYS A 79 1.06 -5.62 11.44
N PRO A 80 2.36 -5.40 11.17
CA PRO A 80 2.87 -5.32 9.81
C PRO A 80 2.47 -6.56 9.00
N GLY A 81 1.97 -6.36 7.78
CA GLY A 81 1.54 -7.47 6.92
C GLY A 81 0.20 -8.13 7.31
N SER A 82 -0.58 -7.57 8.24
CA SER A 82 -1.90 -8.10 8.63
C SER A 82 -3.05 -7.80 7.65
N GLY A 83 -2.78 -7.12 6.53
CA GLY A 83 -3.80 -6.77 5.54
C GLY A 83 -4.54 -5.44 5.75
N LYS A 84 -4.03 -4.52 6.60
CA LYS A 84 -4.68 -3.21 6.86
C LYS A 84 -5.02 -2.41 5.60
N SER A 85 -4.05 -2.21 4.70
CA SER A 85 -4.29 -1.44 3.46
C SER A 85 -5.32 -2.10 2.56
N THR A 86 -5.30 -3.43 2.48
CA THR A 86 -6.30 -4.21 1.74
C THR A 86 -7.69 -4.06 2.38
N LEU A 87 -7.80 -4.15 3.70
CA LEU A 87 -9.05 -3.89 4.42
C LEU A 87 -9.53 -2.44 4.24
N MET A 88 -8.64 -1.45 4.32
CA MET A 88 -9.00 -0.04 4.16
C MET A 88 -9.55 0.25 2.76
N LYS A 89 -8.93 -0.31 1.72
CA LYS A 89 -9.44 -0.25 0.34
C LYS A 89 -10.79 -0.93 0.22
N PHE A 90 -10.91 -2.16 0.75
CA PHE A 90 -12.17 -2.90 0.76
C PHE A 90 -13.29 -2.06 1.40
N ILE A 91 -13.08 -1.51 2.59
CA ILE A 91 -14.08 -0.68 3.29
C ILE A 91 -14.44 0.56 2.47
N ALA A 92 -13.44 1.31 2.01
CA ALA A 92 -13.65 2.60 1.36
C ALA A 92 -14.45 2.46 0.05
N ASP A 93 -14.34 1.32 -0.64
CA ASP A 93 -14.97 1.09 -1.93
C ASP A 93 -16.24 0.22 -1.84
N HIS A 94 -16.62 -0.24 -0.64
CA HIS A 94 -17.77 -1.12 -0.45
C HIS A 94 -19.12 -0.37 -0.49
N ASP A 95 -20.13 -0.96 -1.13
CA ASP A 95 -21.48 -0.40 -1.23
C ASP A 95 -22.13 -0.17 0.14
N SER A 96 -21.94 -1.09 1.10
CA SER A 96 -22.44 -0.95 2.48
C SER A 96 -21.91 0.31 3.17
N THR A 97 -20.67 0.72 2.87
CA THR A 97 -20.10 1.98 3.38
C THR A 97 -20.85 3.17 2.82
N VAL A 98 -21.09 3.18 1.50
CA VAL A 98 -21.85 4.26 0.84
C VAL A 98 -23.27 4.34 1.41
N GLN A 99 -23.96 3.21 1.56
CA GLN A 99 -25.31 3.16 2.13
C GLN A 99 -25.35 3.69 3.56
N ALA A 100 -24.42 3.26 4.41
CA ALA A 100 -24.33 3.72 5.80
C ALA A 100 -24.05 5.22 5.92
N LEU A 101 -23.12 5.73 5.10
CA LEU A 101 -22.78 7.16 5.08
C LEU A 101 -23.90 8.01 4.48
N THR A 102 -24.66 7.49 3.50
CA THR A 102 -25.84 8.16 2.96
C THR A 102 -26.93 8.30 4.02
N ALA A 103 -27.15 7.27 4.85
CA ALA A 103 -28.06 7.36 5.98
C ALA A 103 -27.60 8.42 7.00
N TRP A 104 -26.30 8.50 7.27
CA TRP A 104 -25.72 9.51 8.16
C TRP A 104 -25.81 10.94 7.59
N SER A 105 -25.62 11.11 6.29
CA SER A 105 -25.53 12.42 5.61
C SER A 105 -26.86 13.01 5.14
N HIS A 106 -27.94 12.23 5.22
CA HIS A 106 -29.29 12.66 4.85
C HIS A 106 -29.64 14.07 5.39
N PRO A 107 -30.23 14.96 4.55
CA PRO A 107 -30.81 14.70 3.22
C PRO A 107 -29.83 14.80 2.04
N HIS A 108 -28.56 15.12 2.27
CA HIS A 108 -27.59 15.32 1.20
C HIS A 108 -26.67 14.10 1.04
N PRO A 109 -26.16 13.82 -0.17
CA PRO A 109 -25.19 12.74 -0.35
C PRO A 109 -23.88 13.03 0.41
N PRO A 110 -23.19 11.99 0.91
CA PRO A 110 -21.92 12.16 1.59
C PRO A 110 -20.81 12.42 0.57
N VAL A 111 -19.81 13.21 0.95
CA VAL A 111 -18.56 13.33 0.20
C VAL A 111 -17.54 12.36 0.78
N ILE A 112 -17.02 11.45 -0.03
CA ILE A 112 -16.05 10.44 0.39
C ILE A 112 -14.70 10.72 -0.25
N ALA A 113 -13.68 10.99 0.56
CA ALA A 113 -12.32 11.21 0.07
C ALA A 113 -11.37 10.14 0.60
N ARG A 114 -10.39 9.75 -0.21
CA ARG A 114 -9.50 8.62 0.08
C ARG A 114 -8.04 9.03 -0.09
N HIS A 115 -7.21 8.73 0.89
CA HIS A 115 -5.77 8.91 0.78
C HIS A 115 -5.03 7.68 1.30
N TYR A 116 -4.03 7.24 0.54
CA TYR A 116 -3.20 6.09 0.90
C TYR A 116 -1.75 6.55 0.90
N PHE A 117 -1.16 6.62 2.10
CA PHE A 117 0.25 6.91 2.20
C PHE A 117 1.07 5.78 1.57
N TRP A 118 2.20 6.14 0.97
CA TRP A 118 3.08 5.16 0.35
C TRP A 118 4.56 5.51 0.56
N SER A 119 5.18 4.79 1.48
CA SER A 119 6.59 4.87 1.85
C SER A 119 7.56 4.69 0.67
N ALA A 120 7.20 3.86 -0.32
CA ALA A 120 7.98 3.67 -1.55
C ALA A 120 7.59 4.66 -2.68
N GLY A 121 6.58 5.49 -2.44
CA GLY A 121 6.08 6.49 -3.37
C GLY A 121 6.86 7.81 -3.37
N THR A 122 6.30 8.81 -4.05
CA THR A 122 6.86 10.16 -4.13
C THR A 122 6.78 10.90 -2.79
N SER A 123 7.52 12.00 -2.63
CA SER A 123 7.39 12.89 -1.45
C SER A 123 5.95 13.36 -1.22
N MET A 124 5.19 13.62 -2.29
CA MET A 124 3.78 13.97 -2.20
C MET A 124 2.96 12.88 -1.50
N GLN A 125 3.18 11.61 -1.82
CA GLN A 125 2.45 10.46 -1.26
C GLN A 125 2.83 10.12 0.19
N LYS A 126 3.74 10.91 0.80
CA LYS A 126 4.23 10.74 2.17
C LYS A 126 4.06 12.01 3.01
N SER A 127 3.49 13.07 2.45
CA SER A 127 3.47 14.40 3.07
C SER A 127 2.06 14.88 3.38
N LEU A 128 1.96 15.82 4.33
CA LEU A 128 0.71 16.47 4.68
C LEU A 128 0.14 17.26 3.49
N GLN A 129 1.01 17.84 2.66
CA GLN A 129 0.58 18.53 1.45
C GLN A 129 -0.14 17.59 0.48
N GLY A 130 0.43 16.40 0.23
CA GLY A 130 -0.22 15.42 -0.65
C GLY A 130 -1.51 14.86 -0.07
N LEU A 131 -1.59 14.64 1.25
CA LEU A 131 -2.86 14.31 1.91
C LEU A 131 -3.92 15.38 1.64
N LEU A 132 -3.63 16.63 1.98
CA LEU A 132 -4.60 17.73 1.84
C LEU A 132 -5.00 17.97 0.39
N GLN A 133 -4.06 17.92 -0.56
CA GLN A 133 -4.38 18.03 -1.99
C GLN A 133 -5.24 16.86 -2.48
N THR A 134 -4.98 15.63 -2.03
CA THR A 134 -5.79 14.45 -2.40
C THR A 134 -7.22 14.60 -1.87
N LEU A 135 -7.38 14.98 -0.60
CA LEU A 135 -8.69 15.16 0.00
C LEU A 135 -9.49 16.27 -0.68
N LEU A 136 -8.87 17.43 -0.92
CA LEU A 136 -9.53 18.55 -1.61
C LEU A 136 -9.86 18.22 -3.06
N PHE A 137 -9.00 17.47 -3.76
CA PHE A 137 -9.29 17.00 -5.11
C PHE A 137 -10.54 16.12 -5.14
N ASP A 138 -10.64 15.14 -4.24
CA ASP A 138 -11.81 14.25 -4.14
C ASP A 138 -13.08 15.02 -3.77
N ILE A 139 -12.98 15.99 -2.83
CA ILE A 139 -14.11 16.83 -2.43
C ILE A 139 -14.60 17.66 -3.63
N PHE A 140 -13.72 18.41 -4.27
CA PHE A 140 -14.08 19.30 -5.37
C PHE A 140 -14.57 18.58 -6.61
N ARG A 141 -14.09 17.36 -6.87
CA ARG A 141 -14.62 16.53 -7.95
C ARG A 141 -16.06 16.07 -7.69
N GLN A 142 -16.44 15.86 -6.43
CA GLN A 142 -17.79 15.44 -6.04
C GLN A 142 -18.76 16.61 -5.85
N GLN A 143 -18.24 17.79 -5.49
CA GLN A 143 -18.99 19.01 -5.21
C GLN A 143 -18.23 20.22 -5.79
N SER A 144 -18.36 20.45 -7.09
CA SER A 144 -17.65 21.52 -7.82
C SER A 144 -18.05 22.91 -7.36
N ASP A 145 -19.30 23.10 -6.93
CA ASP A 145 -19.84 24.36 -6.43
C ASP A 145 -19.08 24.90 -5.20
N LEU A 146 -18.31 24.04 -4.52
CA LEU A 146 -17.47 24.44 -3.39
C LEU A 146 -16.20 25.17 -3.82
N ILE A 147 -15.75 25.01 -5.07
CA ILE A 147 -14.46 25.50 -5.54
C ILE A 147 -14.41 27.03 -5.47
N GLU A 148 -15.42 27.72 -6.02
CA GLU A 148 -15.47 29.18 -6.02
C GLU A 148 -15.45 29.73 -4.59
N LEU A 149 -16.30 29.16 -3.73
CA LEU A 149 -16.46 29.63 -2.35
C LEU A 149 -15.19 29.35 -1.53
N ALA A 150 -14.63 28.14 -1.62
CA ALA A 150 -13.51 27.70 -0.79
C ALA A 150 -12.17 28.26 -1.28
N CYS A 151 -12.02 28.40 -2.60
CA CYS A 151 -10.83 28.94 -3.26
C CYS A 151 -11.00 30.39 -3.72
N ALA A 152 -11.79 31.20 -3.01
CA ALA A 152 -12.06 32.61 -3.38
C ALA A 152 -10.80 33.46 -3.66
N GLU A 153 -9.68 33.17 -2.99
CA GLU A 153 -8.40 33.85 -3.21
C GLU A 153 -7.72 33.47 -4.55
N ARG A 154 -8.05 32.30 -5.10
CA ARG A 154 -7.53 31.78 -6.38
C ARG A 154 -8.53 31.86 -7.53
N TRP A 155 -9.82 31.95 -7.22
CA TRP A 155 -10.90 32.06 -8.21
C TRP A 155 -10.75 33.20 -9.24
N PRO A 156 -10.26 34.40 -8.88
CA PRO A 156 -10.09 35.48 -9.86
C PRO A 156 -8.81 35.35 -10.70
N GLU A 157 -7.90 34.43 -10.35
CA GLU A 157 -6.60 34.29 -11.01
C GLU A 157 -6.76 33.64 -12.40
N PRO A 158 -6.00 34.10 -13.41
CA PRO A 158 -6.02 33.48 -14.73
C PRO A 158 -5.37 32.07 -14.71
N PRO A 159 -5.76 31.17 -15.62
CA PRO A 159 -5.26 29.78 -15.66
C PRO A 159 -3.73 29.66 -15.72
N GLU A 160 -3.05 30.59 -16.37
CA GLU A 160 -1.59 30.66 -16.51
C GLU A 160 -0.92 30.89 -15.15
N VAL A 161 -1.52 31.74 -14.30
CA VAL A 161 -1.02 32.02 -12.95
C VAL A 161 -1.28 30.83 -12.03
N LEU A 162 -2.46 30.20 -12.13
CA LEU A 162 -2.80 29.01 -11.33
C LEU A 162 -1.81 27.87 -11.57
N LYS A 163 -1.34 27.68 -12.80
CA LYS A 163 -0.32 26.66 -13.15
C LYS A 163 1.04 26.93 -12.50
N LEU A 164 1.40 28.19 -12.29
CA LEU A 164 2.71 28.60 -11.77
C LEU A 164 2.71 28.80 -10.24
N LYS A 165 1.53 28.84 -9.61
CA LYS A 165 1.36 29.12 -8.18
C LYS A 165 1.18 27.82 -7.39
N PRO A 166 2.24 27.22 -6.79
CA PRO A 166 2.11 25.99 -6.04
C PRO A 166 1.18 26.17 -4.83
N TRP A 167 0.48 25.09 -4.46
CA TRP A 167 -0.33 25.04 -3.24
C TRP A 167 0.55 24.94 -2.00
N LYS A 168 0.22 25.70 -0.97
CA LYS A 168 0.95 25.66 0.31
C LYS A 168 0.10 24.98 1.38
N VAL A 169 0.73 24.24 2.29
CA VAL A 169 0.04 23.53 3.39
C VAL A 169 -0.90 24.43 4.21
N PRO A 170 -0.50 25.64 4.66
CA PRO A 170 -1.41 26.50 5.44
C PRO A 170 -2.65 26.94 4.66
N GLU A 171 -2.51 27.14 3.35
CA GLU A 171 -3.61 27.49 2.46
C GLU A 171 -4.59 26.30 2.30
N LEU A 172 -4.07 25.12 1.97
CA LEU A 172 -4.87 23.90 1.83
C LEU A 172 -5.62 23.56 3.12
N HIS A 173 -4.95 23.70 4.27
CA HIS A 173 -5.56 23.48 5.58
C HIS A 173 -6.71 24.46 5.83
N ARG A 174 -6.51 25.75 5.55
CA ARG A 174 -7.55 26.78 5.68
C ARG A 174 -8.75 26.48 4.78
N ILE A 175 -8.53 26.02 3.55
CA ILE A 175 -9.59 25.64 2.61
C ILE A 175 -10.40 24.47 3.16
N LEU A 176 -9.72 23.41 3.63
CA LEU A 176 -10.38 22.24 4.20
C LEU A 176 -11.21 22.60 5.45
N GLN A 177 -10.66 23.45 6.34
CA GLN A 177 -11.37 23.96 7.51
C GLN A 177 -12.59 24.82 7.13
N LYS A 178 -12.49 25.67 6.10
CA LYS A 178 -13.62 26.46 5.59
C LYS A 178 -14.76 25.53 5.13
N ILE A 179 -14.44 24.51 4.34
CA ILE A 179 -15.44 23.53 3.86
C ILE A 179 -16.10 22.80 5.05
N GLY A 180 -15.31 22.34 6.03
CA GLY A 180 -15.81 21.60 7.19
C GLY A 180 -16.55 22.44 8.24
N GLY A 181 -16.35 23.77 8.23
CA GLY A 181 -16.94 24.72 9.18
C GLY A 181 -18.18 25.45 8.68
N TRP A 182 -18.53 25.32 7.40
CA TRP A 182 -19.74 25.96 6.87
C TRP A 182 -21.01 25.19 7.25
N GLU A 183 -21.60 25.61 8.36
CA GLU A 183 -22.93 25.15 8.80
C GLU A 183 -24.01 25.30 7.73
N SER A 184 -23.88 26.32 6.87
CA SER A 184 -24.80 26.59 5.76
C SER A 184 -24.75 25.56 4.64
N LEU A 185 -23.60 24.91 4.44
CA LEU A 185 -23.44 23.94 3.35
C LEU A 185 -23.96 22.55 3.69
N ARG A 186 -24.02 22.19 4.98
CA ARG A 186 -24.47 20.88 5.47
C ARG A 186 -23.80 19.68 4.78
N VAL A 187 -22.61 19.88 4.20
CA VAL A 187 -21.87 18.82 3.51
C VAL A 187 -21.24 17.92 4.57
N LYS A 188 -21.64 16.65 4.57
CA LYS A 188 -21.07 15.64 5.44
C LYS A 188 -20.00 14.86 4.70
N MET A 189 -18.81 14.80 5.29
CA MET A 189 -17.61 14.22 4.70
C MET A 189 -17.14 13.00 5.48
N CYS A 190 -16.64 11.99 4.78
CA CYS A 190 -15.94 10.86 5.38
C CYS A 190 -14.61 10.64 4.66
N PHE A 191 -13.51 10.70 5.40
CA PHE A 191 -12.18 10.48 4.87
C PHE A 191 -11.64 9.12 5.29
N PHE A 192 -11.17 8.35 4.31
CA PHE A 192 -10.44 7.10 4.52
C PHE A 192 -8.95 7.37 4.30
N ILE A 193 -8.13 7.27 5.36
CA ILE A 193 -6.70 7.59 5.33
C ILE A 193 -5.90 6.36 5.78
N ASP A 194 -5.23 5.71 4.83
CA ASP A 194 -4.43 4.51 5.07
C ASP A 194 -2.96 4.82 5.35
N GLY A 195 -2.40 4.16 6.36
CA GLY A 195 -0.96 4.12 6.59
C GLY A 195 -0.38 5.37 7.24
N LEU A 196 -0.97 5.86 8.35
CA LEU A 196 -0.44 7.04 9.04
C LEU A 196 1.03 6.87 9.48
N ASP A 197 1.49 5.64 9.72
CA ASP A 197 2.90 5.32 10.02
C ASP A 197 3.83 5.39 8.78
N GLU A 198 3.31 5.74 7.60
CA GLU A 198 4.06 6.05 6.37
C GLU A 198 4.19 7.55 6.11
N TYR A 199 3.59 8.38 6.98
CA TYR A 199 3.76 9.82 6.94
C TYR A 199 5.20 10.21 7.28
N GLU A 200 5.77 11.09 6.46
CA GLU A 200 7.11 11.65 6.64
C GLU A 200 7.00 13.02 7.31
N GLY A 201 7.03 13.01 8.64
CA GLY A 201 6.97 14.22 9.48
C GLY A 201 6.79 13.88 10.97
N ASP A 202 6.43 14.89 11.76
CA ASP A 202 6.14 14.68 13.18
C ASP A 202 4.75 14.06 13.36
N HIS A 203 4.72 12.84 13.92
CA HIS A 203 3.47 12.08 14.09
C HIS A 203 2.58 12.64 15.20
N VAL A 204 3.14 13.31 16.20
CA VAL A 204 2.38 13.90 17.32
C VAL A 204 1.57 15.08 16.80
N ASP A 205 2.22 15.99 16.06
CA ASP A 205 1.57 17.14 15.45
C ASP A 205 0.58 16.71 14.36
N PHE A 206 0.92 15.67 13.59
CA PHE A 206 -0.02 15.12 12.62
C PHE A 206 -1.29 14.55 13.27
N CYS A 207 -1.15 13.82 14.39
CA CYS A 207 -2.32 13.35 15.15
C CYS A 207 -3.18 14.51 15.68
N LYS A 208 -2.58 15.64 16.11
CA LYS A 208 -3.34 16.83 16.51
C LYS A 208 -4.15 17.40 15.35
N ILE A 209 -3.54 17.54 14.17
CA ILE A 209 -4.23 18.03 12.97
C ILE A 209 -5.44 17.14 12.62
N LEU A 210 -5.27 15.81 12.65
CA LEU A 210 -6.38 14.89 12.38
C LEU A 210 -7.48 14.99 13.43
N LYS A 211 -7.12 15.16 14.71
CA LYS A 211 -8.10 15.38 15.79
C LYS A 211 -8.89 16.66 15.59
N ASP A 212 -8.21 17.77 15.28
CA ASP A 212 -8.83 19.07 15.02
C ASP A 212 -9.80 19.00 13.84
N LEU A 213 -9.45 18.26 12.77
CA LEU A 213 -10.35 18.00 11.66
C LEU A 213 -11.58 17.21 12.12
N SER A 214 -11.38 16.10 12.83
CA SER A 214 -12.46 15.23 13.29
C SER A 214 -13.33 15.81 14.41
N ALA A 215 -12.98 16.98 14.96
CA ALA A 215 -13.80 17.69 15.93
C ALA A 215 -15.09 18.25 15.32
N SER A 216 -15.12 18.46 13.99
CA SER A 216 -16.35 18.86 13.29
C SER A 216 -17.35 17.70 13.25
N PRO A 217 -18.64 17.92 13.59
CA PRO A 217 -19.67 16.88 13.49
C PRO A 217 -19.99 16.50 12.03
N ASN A 218 -19.54 17.30 11.07
CA ASN A 218 -19.72 17.06 9.65
C ASN A 218 -18.58 16.23 9.04
N LEU A 219 -17.57 15.85 9.82
CA LEU A 219 -16.41 15.11 9.33
C LEU A 219 -16.18 13.82 10.13
N LYS A 220 -16.13 12.70 9.41
CA LYS A 220 -15.68 11.40 9.91
C LYS A 220 -14.30 11.07 9.37
N LEU A 221 -13.43 10.51 10.20
CA LEU A 221 -12.13 9.97 9.77
C LEU A 221 -12.07 8.48 10.05
N CYS A 222 -11.89 7.66 9.02
CA CYS A 222 -11.48 6.26 9.17
C CYS A 222 -9.99 6.18 8.82
N ILE A 223 -9.16 5.93 9.81
CA ILE A 223 -7.70 5.99 9.68
C ILE A 223 -7.07 4.63 9.96
N SER A 224 -5.95 4.31 9.31
CA SER A 224 -5.19 3.09 9.60
C SER A 224 -3.74 3.37 9.97
N SER A 225 -3.18 2.57 10.87
CA SER A 225 -1.73 2.60 11.15
C SER A 225 -1.24 1.30 11.79
N ARG A 226 0.08 1.18 11.97
CA ARG A 226 0.67 0.25 12.95
C ARG A 226 0.33 0.69 14.39
N PRO A 227 0.37 -0.23 15.38
CA PRO A 227 0.12 0.07 16.79
C PRO A 227 1.34 0.76 17.44
N TRP A 228 1.77 1.90 16.89
CA TRP A 228 2.80 2.71 17.54
C TRP A 228 2.16 3.51 18.68
N ASN A 229 2.92 3.73 19.76
CA ASN A 229 2.43 4.41 20.97
C ASN A 229 1.74 5.75 20.66
N VAL A 230 2.28 6.56 19.74
CA VAL A 230 1.68 7.83 19.35
C VAL A 230 0.25 7.70 18.82
N PHE A 231 -0.07 6.62 18.11
CA PHE A 231 -1.40 6.35 17.57
C PHE A 231 -2.31 5.68 18.62
N GLU A 232 -1.78 4.78 19.43
CA GLU A 232 -2.49 4.21 20.59
C GLU A 232 -2.94 5.31 21.55
N ASP A 233 -2.01 6.17 21.96
CA ASP A 233 -2.27 7.30 22.85
C ASP A 233 -3.28 8.28 22.25
N SER A 234 -3.27 8.43 20.92
CA SER A 234 -4.10 9.38 20.21
C SER A 234 -5.51 8.88 19.91
N PHE A 235 -5.66 7.63 19.48
CA PHE A 235 -6.89 7.08 18.90
C PHE A 235 -7.32 5.74 19.53
N GLY A 236 -6.47 5.08 20.32
CA GLY A 236 -6.72 3.76 20.91
C GLY A 236 -7.58 3.75 22.18
N ARG A 237 -7.97 4.91 22.72
CA ARG A 237 -8.66 5.01 24.02
C ARG A 237 -10.13 4.55 24.01
N SER A 238 -10.78 4.51 22.85
CA SER A 238 -12.20 4.14 22.74
C SER A 238 -12.36 2.79 22.03
N ASP A 239 -12.85 1.78 22.75
CA ASP A 239 -13.06 0.44 22.20
C ASP A 239 -14.16 0.40 21.13
N SER A 240 -15.11 1.35 21.16
CA SER A 240 -16.18 1.47 20.17
C SER A 240 -15.74 2.14 18.86
N SER A 241 -14.54 2.73 18.82
CA SER A 241 -14.02 3.45 17.64
C SER A 241 -12.65 2.93 17.20
N LYS A 242 -12.37 1.65 17.47
CA LYS A 242 -11.15 0.99 17.00
C LYS A 242 -11.37 -0.46 16.65
N LEU A 243 -10.48 -1.01 15.83
CA LEU A 243 -10.35 -2.45 15.64
C LEU A 243 -8.90 -2.84 15.39
N TYR A 244 -8.53 -4.06 15.79
CA TYR A 244 -7.23 -4.66 15.51
C TYR A 244 -7.38 -5.76 14.47
N VAL A 245 -6.97 -5.48 13.22
CA VAL A 245 -7.20 -6.38 12.07
C VAL A 245 -6.68 -7.79 12.32
N HIS A 246 -5.48 -7.90 12.90
CA HIS A 246 -4.81 -9.16 13.16
C HIS A 246 -5.52 -10.07 14.19
N GLU A 247 -6.49 -9.55 14.94
CA GLU A 247 -7.31 -10.33 15.88
C GLU A 247 -8.60 -10.85 15.22
N LEU A 248 -8.99 -10.29 14.07
CA LEU A 248 -10.27 -10.52 13.41
C LEU A 248 -10.15 -11.35 12.13
N THR A 249 -8.93 -11.54 11.62
CA THR A 249 -8.68 -12.19 10.32
C THR A 249 -8.47 -13.69 10.39
N ARG A 250 -8.65 -14.34 11.56
CA ARG A 250 -8.37 -15.78 11.71
C ARG A 250 -9.17 -16.64 10.71
N SER A 251 -10.47 -16.36 10.56
CA SER A 251 -11.32 -17.10 9.62
C SER A 251 -10.90 -16.87 8.17
N ASP A 252 -10.61 -15.61 7.81
CA ASP A 252 -10.17 -15.25 6.46
C ASP A 252 -8.83 -15.91 6.10
N ILE A 253 -7.89 -15.95 7.05
CA ILE A 253 -6.59 -16.62 6.91
C ILE A 253 -6.79 -18.11 6.64
N ARG A 254 -7.68 -18.76 7.40
CA ARG A 254 -8.00 -20.18 7.22
C ARG A 254 -8.52 -20.46 5.82
N SER A 255 -9.57 -19.74 5.42
CA SER A 255 -10.21 -19.89 4.10
C SER A 255 -9.22 -19.63 2.97
N TYR A 256 -8.38 -18.60 3.13
CA TYR A 256 -7.33 -18.28 2.16
C TYR A 256 -6.30 -19.40 2.04
N ALA A 257 -5.79 -19.93 3.16
CA ALA A 257 -4.79 -20.99 3.15
C ALA A 257 -5.35 -22.27 2.52
N GLU A 258 -6.56 -22.64 2.88
CA GLU A 258 -7.29 -23.78 2.31
C GLU A 258 -7.44 -23.63 0.80
N GLN A 259 -8.07 -22.54 0.33
CA GLN A 259 -8.28 -22.33 -1.10
C GLN A 259 -6.96 -22.33 -1.87
N ARG A 260 -5.93 -21.65 -1.36
CA ARG A 260 -4.63 -21.58 -2.05
C ARG A 260 -3.94 -22.92 -2.18
N LEU A 261 -4.09 -23.83 -1.21
CA LEU A 261 -3.54 -25.18 -1.31
C LEU A 261 -4.39 -26.04 -2.26
N HIS A 262 -5.72 -25.99 -2.13
CA HIS A 262 -6.66 -26.73 -2.97
C HIS A 262 -6.58 -26.37 -4.46
N GLU A 263 -6.26 -25.13 -4.80
CA GLU A 263 -6.04 -24.71 -6.19
C GLU A 263 -4.83 -25.38 -6.86
N HIS A 264 -3.91 -25.98 -6.10
CA HIS A 264 -2.75 -26.64 -6.69
C HIS A 264 -3.14 -28.02 -7.24
N PRO A 265 -2.83 -28.36 -8.51
CA PRO A 265 -3.26 -29.61 -9.13
C PRO A 265 -2.91 -30.87 -8.31
N ARG A 266 -1.69 -30.92 -7.78
CA ARG A 266 -1.21 -32.04 -6.95
C ARG A 266 -1.89 -32.18 -5.59
N TRP A 267 -2.60 -31.16 -5.09
CA TRP A 267 -3.18 -31.23 -3.75
C TRP A 267 -4.14 -32.42 -3.61
N HIS A 268 -4.91 -32.70 -4.66
CA HIS A 268 -5.83 -33.83 -4.71
C HIS A 268 -5.13 -35.18 -4.90
N ASP A 269 -3.93 -35.20 -5.49
CA ASP A 269 -3.14 -36.42 -5.71
C ASP A 269 -2.46 -36.93 -4.44
N LEU A 270 -2.43 -36.14 -3.36
CA LEU A 270 -1.83 -36.55 -2.10
C LEU A 270 -2.63 -37.65 -1.37
N GLU A 271 -3.90 -37.86 -1.75
CA GLU A 271 -4.82 -38.87 -1.19
C GLU A 271 -4.81 -38.93 0.36
N VAL A 272 -4.66 -37.77 1.01
CA VAL A 272 -4.59 -37.69 2.47
C VAL A 272 -5.98 -37.70 3.12
N PRO A 273 -6.12 -38.31 4.30
CA PRO A 273 -7.32 -38.19 5.12
C PRO A 273 -7.70 -36.71 5.36
N PRO A 274 -8.99 -36.35 5.31
CA PRO A 274 -9.46 -34.98 5.54
C PRO A 274 -8.99 -34.36 6.86
N GLU A 275 -8.73 -35.18 7.88
CA GLU A 275 -8.24 -34.74 9.18
C GLU A 275 -6.82 -34.15 9.09
N LEU A 276 -5.96 -34.74 8.24
CA LEU A 276 -4.59 -34.27 8.04
C LEU A 276 -4.56 -32.98 7.21
N SER A 277 -5.36 -32.90 6.14
CA SER A 277 -5.47 -31.65 5.36
C SER A 277 -5.98 -30.52 6.23
N THR A 278 -6.99 -30.79 7.06
CA THR A 278 -7.53 -29.83 8.04
C THR A 278 -6.47 -29.41 9.04
N TRP A 279 -5.71 -30.37 9.60
CA TRP A 279 -4.61 -30.06 10.52
C TRP A 279 -3.58 -29.11 9.90
N LEU A 280 -3.20 -29.29 8.64
CA LEU A 280 -2.21 -28.43 7.99
C LEU A 280 -2.72 -26.98 7.88
N VAL A 281 -3.98 -26.82 7.47
CA VAL A 281 -4.64 -25.50 7.39
C VAL A 281 -4.76 -24.85 8.78
N ASP A 282 -5.10 -25.63 9.80
CA ASP A 282 -5.16 -25.17 11.19
C ASP A 282 -3.81 -24.67 11.68
N GLN A 283 -2.74 -25.44 11.42
CA GLN A 283 -1.39 -25.06 11.81
C GLN A 283 -0.94 -23.77 11.13
N ILE A 284 -1.24 -23.59 9.84
CA ILE A 284 -0.96 -22.34 9.12
C ILE A 284 -1.73 -21.19 9.78
N THR A 285 -3.01 -21.41 10.10
CA THR A 285 -3.89 -20.39 10.68
C THR A 285 -3.41 -19.92 12.05
N GLU A 286 -3.07 -20.85 12.94
CA GLU A 286 -2.60 -20.53 14.29
C GLU A 286 -1.23 -19.86 14.27
N ARG A 287 -0.28 -20.40 13.49
CA ARG A 287 1.08 -19.86 13.40
C ARG A 287 1.14 -18.47 12.76
N ALA A 288 0.17 -18.13 11.91
CA ALA A 288 0.10 -16.82 11.28
C ALA A 288 -0.06 -15.66 12.27
N ALA A 289 -0.69 -15.90 13.44
CA ALA A 289 -0.94 -14.88 14.46
C ALA A 289 -1.51 -13.55 13.90
N GLY A 290 -2.38 -13.66 12.89
CA GLY A 290 -3.03 -12.54 12.20
C GLY A 290 -2.22 -11.86 11.10
N VAL A 291 -1.07 -12.42 10.68
CA VAL A 291 -0.16 -11.82 9.69
C VAL A 291 -0.35 -12.47 8.32
N PHE A 292 -1.21 -11.87 7.49
CA PHE A 292 -1.49 -12.33 6.11
C PHE A 292 -0.24 -12.49 5.23
N LEU A 293 0.75 -11.60 5.36
CA LEU A 293 2.00 -11.71 4.59
C LEU A 293 2.74 -13.02 4.89
N TRP A 294 2.72 -13.49 6.14
CA TRP A 294 3.32 -14.76 6.51
C TRP A 294 2.59 -15.92 5.83
N VAL A 295 1.25 -15.91 5.87
CA VAL A 295 0.40 -16.92 5.21
C VAL A 295 0.64 -16.96 3.71
N PHE A 296 0.76 -15.80 3.06
CA PHE A 296 1.09 -15.69 1.63
C PHE A 296 2.43 -16.38 1.31
N LEU A 297 3.45 -16.16 2.13
CA LEU A 297 4.77 -16.75 1.93
C LEU A 297 4.76 -18.26 2.21
N VAL A 298 4.12 -18.70 3.30
CA VAL A 298 4.03 -20.12 3.66
C VAL A 298 3.26 -20.93 2.62
N THR A 299 2.09 -20.44 2.20
CA THR A 299 1.31 -21.12 1.15
C THR A 299 2.10 -21.19 -0.16
N ARG A 300 2.91 -20.17 -0.48
CA ARG A 300 3.81 -20.21 -1.64
C ARG A 300 4.90 -21.26 -1.51
N GLU A 301 5.57 -21.35 -0.36
CA GLU A 301 6.60 -22.38 -0.10
C GLU A 301 6.03 -23.80 -0.15
N LEU A 302 4.87 -24.03 0.46
CA LEU A 302 4.19 -25.34 0.42
C LEU A 302 3.74 -25.71 -0.99
N ARG A 303 3.22 -24.75 -1.77
CA ARG A 303 2.90 -24.96 -3.20
C ARG A 303 4.14 -25.24 -4.04
N SER A 304 5.28 -24.64 -3.70
CA SER A 304 6.55 -25.01 -4.34
C SER A 304 6.93 -26.45 -4.01
N GLY A 305 6.76 -26.90 -2.77
CA GLY A 305 6.97 -28.29 -2.38
C GLY A 305 6.07 -29.26 -3.16
N LEU A 306 4.78 -28.92 -3.31
CA LEU A 306 3.86 -29.68 -4.17
C LEU A 306 4.35 -29.75 -5.62
N THR A 307 4.90 -28.67 -6.17
CA THR A 307 5.47 -28.69 -7.53
C THR A 307 6.66 -29.66 -7.63
N GLU A 308 7.47 -29.76 -6.58
CA GLU A 308 8.64 -30.66 -6.48
C GLU A 308 8.27 -32.08 -6.02
N TYR A 309 6.99 -32.44 -6.08
CA TYR A 309 6.50 -33.79 -5.77
C TYR A 309 6.63 -34.21 -4.29
N ASP A 310 6.79 -33.26 -3.36
CA ASP A 310 6.85 -33.53 -1.92
C ASP A 310 5.64 -34.36 -1.44
N SER A 311 5.91 -35.29 -0.52
CA SER A 311 4.85 -36.02 0.19
C SER A 311 4.17 -35.12 1.22
N PHE A 312 3.01 -35.52 1.74
CA PHE A 312 2.38 -34.78 2.82
C PHE A 312 3.30 -34.61 4.05
N SER A 313 4.07 -35.64 4.40
CA SER A 313 5.05 -35.57 5.51
C SER A 313 6.16 -34.55 5.26
N ASP A 314 6.60 -34.38 4.01
CA ASP A 314 7.54 -33.32 3.64
C ASP A 314 6.92 -31.93 3.81
N LEU A 315 5.64 -31.75 3.42
CA LEU A 315 4.92 -30.49 3.62
C LEU A 315 4.77 -30.13 5.11
N GLN A 316 4.50 -31.13 5.96
CA GLN A 316 4.46 -30.93 7.42
C GLN A 316 5.84 -30.46 7.94
N ARG A 317 6.91 -31.15 7.56
CA ARG A 317 8.28 -30.78 7.96
C ARG A 317 8.66 -29.38 7.46
N ARG A 318 8.25 -29.00 6.25
CA ARG A 318 8.45 -27.63 5.74
C ARG A 318 7.73 -26.61 6.60
N LEU A 319 6.44 -26.83 6.91
CA LEU A 319 5.68 -25.92 7.75
C LEU A 319 6.30 -25.77 9.14
N GLU A 320 6.77 -26.87 9.72
CA GLU A 320 7.44 -26.88 11.03
C GLU A 320 8.75 -26.10 11.03
N ALA A 321 9.51 -26.16 9.93
CA ALA A 321 10.77 -25.45 9.75
C ALA A 321 10.61 -23.96 9.41
N ILE A 322 9.40 -23.49 9.09
CA ILE A 322 9.14 -22.08 8.83
C ILE A 322 8.97 -21.32 10.16
N PRO A 323 9.78 -20.28 10.42
CA PRO A 323 9.66 -19.45 11.61
C PRO A 323 8.42 -18.57 11.54
N THR A 324 7.81 -18.31 12.68
CA THR A 324 6.64 -17.42 12.81
C THR A 324 7.01 -15.94 12.72
N ASP A 325 8.25 -15.58 13.06
CA ASP A 325 8.75 -14.22 12.91
C ASP A 325 9.09 -13.93 11.43
N LEU A 326 8.51 -12.84 10.89
CA LEU A 326 8.71 -12.47 9.48
C LEU A 326 10.16 -12.10 9.18
N GLY A 327 10.89 -11.47 10.10
CA GLY A 327 12.29 -11.10 9.89
C GLY A 327 13.17 -12.35 9.75
N VAL A 328 13.02 -13.30 10.67
CA VAL A 328 13.72 -14.60 10.59
C VAL A 328 13.31 -15.34 9.31
N PHE A 329 12.02 -15.31 8.93
CA PHE A 329 11.56 -15.96 7.70
C PHE A 329 12.16 -15.30 6.44
N PHE A 330 12.21 -13.97 6.36
CA PHE A 330 12.85 -13.27 5.26
C PHE A 330 14.34 -13.62 5.15
N ARG A 331 15.04 -13.71 6.29
CA ARG A 331 16.44 -14.14 6.32
C ARG A 331 16.60 -15.53 5.75
N GLN A 332 15.80 -16.50 6.19
CA GLN A 332 15.80 -17.86 5.68
C GLN A 332 15.53 -17.91 4.17
N ILE A 333 14.59 -17.09 3.67
CA ILE A 333 14.31 -16.97 2.23
C ILE A 333 15.56 -16.50 1.47
N LEU A 334 16.25 -15.47 1.97
CA LEU A 334 17.47 -14.95 1.33
C LEU A 334 18.65 -15.94 1.42
N GLU A 335 18.77 -16.67 2.53
CA GLU A 335 19.80 -17.70 2.71
C GLU A 335 19.55 -18.94 1.84
N SER A 336 18.29 -19.22 1.47
CA SER A 336 17.92 -20.30 0.53
C SER A 336 18.29 -20.04 -0.94
N VAL A 337 18.74 -18.82 -1.26
CA VAL A 337 19.29 -18.51 -2.58
C VAL A 337 20.61 -19.28 -2.73
N GLU A 338 20.86 -19.85 -3.90
CA GLU A 338 22.11 -20.56 -4.16
C GLU A 338 23.33 -19.64 -3.90
N PRO A 339 24.38 -20.10 -3.19
CA PRO A 339 25.54 -19.27 -2.84
C PRO A 339 26.17 -18.54 -4.03
N PHE A 340 26.17 -19.17 -5.21
CA PHE A 340 26.66 -18.58 -6.45
C PHE A 340 25.95 -17.25 -6.80
N TYR A 341 24.67 -17.11 -6.44
CA TYR A 341 23.89 -15.90 -6.73
C TYR A 341 23.89 -14.87 -5.59
N HIS A 342 24.54 -15.13 -4.44
CA HIS A 342 24.49 -14.23 -3.28
C HIS A 342 24.99 -12.82 -3.59
N GLY A 343 26.08 -12.67 -4.35
CA GLY A 343 26.59 -11.36 -4.76
C GLY A 343 25.61 -10.58 -5.64
N LYS A 344 24.96 -11.27 -6.59
CA LYS A 344 23.96 -10.65 -7.46
C LYS A 344 22.69 -10.31 -6.66
N MET A 345 22.22 -11.20 -5.80
CA MET A 345 21.11 -10.93 -4.88
C MET A 345 21.37 -9.68 -4.03
N ALA A 346 22.53 -9.63 -3.36
CA ALA A 346 22.87 -8.55 -2.45
C ALA A 346 22.91 -7.19 -3.17
N THR A 347 23.61 -7.12 -4.30
CA THR A 347 23.69 -5.89 -5.10
C THR A 347 22.32 -5.47 -5.66
N THR A 348 21.46 -6.41 -6.09
CA THR A 348 20.08 -6.11 -6.53
C THR A 348 19.29 -5.43 -5.41
N LEU A 349 19.29 -6.03 -4.22
CA LEU A 349 18.54 -5.55 -3.06
C LEU A 349 19.07 -4.19 -2.60
N LEU A 350 20.39 -4.02 -2.54
CA LEU A 350 21.03 -2.75 -2.19
C LEU A 350 20.68 -1.64 -3.19
N MET A 351 20.68 -1.94 -4.50
CA MET A 351 20.21 -0.99 -5.53
C MET A 351 18.74 -0.63 -5.33
N ALA A 352 17.87 -1.60 -5.08
CA ALA A 352 16.45 -1.35 -4.82
C ALA A 352 16.23 -0.50 -3.55
N LEU A 353 17.02 -0.70 -2.50
CA LEU A 353 16.95 0.11 -1.26
C LEU A 353 17.47 1.53 -1.46
N ALA A 354 18.50 1.72 -2.28
CA ALA A 354 19.13 3.01 -2.55
C ALA A 354 18.31 3.87 -3.54
N ALA A 355 17.44 3.26 -4.33
CA ALA A 355 16.61 3.98 -5.28
C ALA A 355 15.61 4.89 -4.55
N ARG A 356 15.60 6.19 -4.91
CA ARG A 356 14.67 7.19 -4.32
C ARG A 356 13.19 6.89 -4.59
N ARG A 357 12.93 6.14 -5.66
CA ARG A 357 11.62 5.63 -6.10
C ARG A 357 11.86 4.26 -6.71
N SER A 358 10.84 3.39 -6.77
CA SER A 358 10.95 2.09 -7.43
C SER A 358 11.63 2.24 -8.80
N ALA A 359 12.69 1.49 -9.07
CA ALA A 359 13.50 1.67 -10.28
C ALA A 359 12.88 0.92 -11.45
N SER A 360 13.03 1.45 -12.67
CA SER A 360 12.54 0.76 -13.87
C SER A 360 13.25 -0.58 -14.06
N VAL A 361 12.55 -1.61 -14.52
CA VAL A 361 13.10 -2.96 -14.74
C VAL A 361 14.32 -2.94 -15.69
N GLU A 362 14.37 -1.97 -16.62
CA GLU A 362 15.46 -1.77 -17.58
C GLU A 362 16.79 -1.49 -16.88
N LEU A 363 16.78 -0.77 -15.75
CA LEU A 363 18.01 -0.45 -15.01
C LEU A 363 18.68 -1.71 -14.47
N TYR A 364 17.88 -2.70 -14.09
CA TYR A 364 18.39 -3.98 -13.58
C TYR A 364 18.89 -4.90 -14.70
N SER A 365 18.59 -4.60 -15.98
CA SER A 365 19.10 -5.38 -17.11
C SER A 365 20.62 -5.27 -17.29
N PHE A 366 21.21 -4.21 -16.75
CA PHE A 366 22.65 -3.96 -16.78
C PHE A 366 23.39 -4.54 -15.57
N GLN A 367 22.68 -5.19 -14.64
CA GLN A 367 23.30 -5.68 -13.41
C GLN A 367 24.40 -6.72 -13.69
N ASP A 368 24.18 -7.64 -14.64
CA ASP A 368 25.22 -8.62 -14.98
C ASP A 368 26.50 -7.92 -15.49
N LEU A 369 26.37 -6.82 -16.25
CA LEU A 369 27.51 -6.02 -16.73
C LEU A 369 28.24 -5.29 -15.60
N GLU A 370 27.52 -4.77 -14.60
CA GLU A 370 28.13 -4.14 -13.41
C GLU A 370 29.03 -5.13 -12.65
N HIS A 371 28.69 -6.44 -12.67
CA HIS A 371 29.53 -7.49 -12.06
C HIS A 371 30.72 -7.90 -12.92
N GLU A 372 30.68 -7.62 -14.22
CA GLU A 372 31.74 -8.00 -15.18
C GLU A 372 32.74 -6.87 -15.42
N ASP A 373 32.28 -5.61 -15.47
CA ASP A 373 33.12 -4.43 -15.72
C ASP A 373 32.54 -3.17 -15.05
N GLU A 374 33.24 -2.62 -14.05
CA GLU A 374 32.83 -1.37 -13.38
C GLU A 374 32.78 -0.14 -14.31
N HIS A 375 33.39 -0.23 -15.50
CA HIS A 375 33.41 0.83 -16.51
C HIS A 375 32.47 0.56 -17.69
N TYR A 376 31.62 -0.48 -17.62
CA TYR A 376 30.75 -0.88 -18.74
C TYR A 376 29.91 0.31 -19.26
N ALA A 377 29.37 1.13 -18.36
CA ALA A 377 28.52 2.26 -18.72
C ALA A 377 29.27 3.30 -19.56
N LEU A 378 30.57 3.47 -19.35
CA LEU A 378 31.40 4.39 -20.14
C LEU A 378 31.80 3.77 -21.48
N ARG A 379 32.13 2.47 -21.49
CA ARG A 379 32.62 1.75 -22.69
C ARG A 379 31.53 1.32 -23.66
N MET A 380 30.31 1.09 -23.16
CA MET A 380 29.16 0.70 -23.97
C MET A 380 28.92 1.72 -25.09
N PRO A 381 28.70 1.27 -26.35
CA PRO A 381 28.36 2.16 -27.45
C PRO A 381 26.98 2.81 -27.24
N ILE A 382 26.78 3.98 -27.85
CA ILE A 382 25.44 4.55 -27.97
C ILE A 382 24.74 3.77 -29.08
N GLN A 383 23.74 2.97 -28.69
CA GLN A 383 23.00 2.12 -29.61
C GLN A 383 21.60 1.90 -29.09
N HIS A 384 20.61 2.32 -29.88
CA HIS A 384 19.21 2.09 -29.58
C HIS A 384 18.88 0.59 -29.49
N LEU A 385 18.25 0.19 -28.39
CA LEU A 385 17.67 -1.14 -28.23
C LEU A 385 16.31 -1.18 -28.92
N GLY A 386 16.12 -2.11 -29.86
CA GLY A 386 14.80 -2.34 -30.44
C GLY A 386 13.80 -2.82 -29.39
N ASP A 387 12.50 -2.54 -29.59
CA ASP A 387 11.43 -2.89 -28.63
C ASP A 387 11.41 -4.38 -28.27
N GLN A 388 11.69 -5.25 -29.26
CA GLN A 388 11.77 -6.70 -29.03
C GLN A 388 12.93 -7.07 -28.10
N GLU A 389 14.11 -6.47 -28.30
CA GLU A 389 15.29 -6.71 -27.46
C GLU A 389 15.06 -6.18 -26.04
N ALA A 390 14.44 -5.00 -25.91
CA ALA A 390 14.04 -4.45 -24.63
C ALA A 390 13.09 -5.39 -23.89
N SER A 391 12.05 -5.91 -24.58
CA SER A 391 11.11 -6.87 -23.99
C SER A 391 11.80 -8.16 -23.52
N VAL A 392 12.71 -8.72 -24.32
CA VAL A 392 13.48 -9.92 -23.95
C VAL A 392 14.34 -9.64 -22.70
N ARG A 393 14.98 -8.48 -22.62
CA ARG A 393 15.75 -8.07 -21.43
C ARG A 393 14.87 -7.93 -20.19
N GLN A 394 13.70 -7.33 -20.31
CA GLN A 394 12.75 -7.20 -19.19
C GLN A 394 12.30 -8.58 -18.67
N GLN A 395 12.02 -9.53 -19.57
CA GLN A 395 11.65 -10.89 -19.19
C GLN A 395 12.81 -11.61 -18.50
N LYS A 396 14.04 -11.46 -19.01
CA LYS A 396 15.26 -11.99 -18.38
C LYS A 396 15.42 -11.45 -16.95
N VAL A 397 15.33 -10.13 -16.76
CA VAL A 397 15.43 -9.50 -15.44
C VAL A 397 14.35 -10.03 -14.50
N SER A 398 13.10 -10.12 -14.97
CA SER A 398 11.99 -10.63 -14.15
C SER A 398 12.26 -12.04 -13.63
N ARG A 399 12.81 -12.92 -14.47
CA ARG A 399 13.21 -14.28 -14.07
C ARG A 399 14.41 -14.26 -13.11
N GLN A 400 15.40 -13.41 -13.36
CA GLN A 400 16.55 -13.25 -12.47
C GLN A 400 16.13 -12.76 -11.09
N LEU A 401 15.24 -11.78 -10.99
CA LEU A 401 14.72 -11.30 -9.71
C LEU A 401 13.98 -12.41 -8.94
N ARG A 402 13.16 -13.22 -9.62
CA ARG A 402 12.51 -14.39 -8.99
C ARG A 402 13.51 -15.39 -8.44
N GLY A 403 14.55 -15.73 -9.20
CA GLY A 403 15.58 -16.68 -8.77
C GLY A 403 16.50 -16.14 -7.67
N ARG A 404 16.90 -14.87 -7.77
CA ARG A 404 17.90 -14.24 -6.89
C ARG A 404 17.30 -13.61 -5.63
N CYS A 405 16.04 -13.19 -5.66
CA CYS A 405 15.38 -12.53 -4.53
C CYS A 405 14.18 -13.33 -3.99
N ARG A 406 13.89 -14.51 -4.56
CA ARG A 406 12.84 -15.45 -4.12
C ARG A 406 11.50 -14.76 -3.85
N GLY A 407 11.14 -13.79 -4.70
CA GLY A 407 9.88 -13.05 -4.61
C GLY A 407 9.76 -12.10 -3.42
N LEU A 408 10.87 -11.67 -2.80
CA LEU A 408 10.90 -10.51 -1.91
C LEU A 408 11.03 -9.19 -2.68
N LEU A 409 11.46 -9.27 -3.94
CA LEU A 409 11.55 -8.17 -4.90
C LEU A 409 10.92 -8.65 -6.22
N GLU A 410 9.98 -7.88 -6.76
CA GLU A 410 9.15 -8.25 -7.90
C GLU A 410 9.06 -7.11 -8.92
N VAL A 411 8.68 -7.44 -10.16
CA VAL A 411 8.39 -6.43 -11.19
C VAL A 411 6.88 -6.22 -11.21
N ASP A 412 6.45 -4.99 -10.98
CA ASP A 412 5.05 -4.60 -11.13
C ASP A 412 4.64 -4.69 -12.61
N SER A 413 3.56 -5.43 -12.89
CA SER A 413 3.15 -5.75 -14.27
C SER A 413 2.68 -4.52 -15.05
N THR A 414 2.16 -3.51 -14.35
CA THR A 414 1.52 -2.34 -14.94
C THR A 414 2.54 -1.23 -15.19
N THR A 415 3.35 -0.91 -14.17
CA THR A 415 4.32 0.17 -14.19
C THR A 415 5.70 -0.26 -14.69
N ARG A 416 5.96 -1.58 -14.76
CA ARG A 416 7.27 -2.17 -15.10
C ARG A 416 8.40 -1.73 -14.18
N ARG A 417 8.06 -1.35 -12.94
CA ARG A 417 9.02 -0.96 -11.91
C ARG A 417 9.32 -2.13 -10.99
N VAL A 418 10.52 -2.13 -10.42
CA VAL A 418 10.97 -3.12 -9.46
C VAL A 418 10.62 -2.65 -8.06
N GLU A 419 9.82 -3.44 -7.35
CA GLU A 419 9.23 -3.11 -6.05
C GLU A 419 9.41 -4.25 -5.06
N PHE A 420 9.54 -3.90 -3.78
CA PHE A 420 9.55 -4.90 -2.72
C PHE A 420 8.15 -5.48 -2.55
N LEU A 421 8.07 -6.78 -2.28
CA LEU A 421 6.80 -7.49 -2.07
C LEU A 421 5.91 -6.78 -1.04
N HIS A 422 6.51 -6.26 0.02
CA HIS A 422 5.82 -5.54 1.08
C HIS A 422 6.77 -4.58 1.81
N ARG A 423 6.25 -3.49 2.38
CA ARG A 423 7.04 -2.54 3.18
C ARG A 423 7.81 -3.21 4.32
N THR A 424 7.24 -4.22 4.96
CA THR A 424 7.91 -4.98 6.03
C THR A 424 9.23 -5.59 5.58
N VAL A 425 9.38 -5.95 4.30
CA VAL A 425 10.65 -6.41 3.72
C VAL A 425 11.66 -5.26 3.70
N VAL A 426 11.23 -4.05 3.31
CA VAL A 426 12.10 -2.86 3.31
C VAL A 426 12.56 -2.51 4.72
N ASP A 427 11.63 -2.49 5.68
CA ASP A 427 11.94 -2.21 7.09
C ASP A 427 12.98 -3.20 7.62
N PHE A 428 12.79 -4.50 7.32
CA PHE A 428 13.70 -5.57 7.70
C PHE A 428 15.10 -5.40 7.08
N LEU A 429 15.17 -5.15 5.77
CA LEU A 429 16.45 -5.01 5.06
C LEU A 429 17.24 -3.75 5.48
N ARG A 430 16.55 -2.73 6.02
CA ARG A 430 17.17 -1.51 6.56
C ARG A 430 17.71 -1.65 7.98
N THR A 431 17.46 -2.77 8.66
CA THR A 431 18.10 -3.04 9.95
C THR A 431 19.61 -3.11 9.81
N SER A 432 20.34 -2.80 10.88
CA SER A 432 21.81 -2.85 10.87
C SER A 432 22.33 -4.25 10.57
N GLU A 433 21.69 -5.28 11.13
CA GLU A 433 22.01 -6.68 10.88
C GLU A 433 21.91 -7.02 9.39
N MET A 434 20.77 -6.72 8.76
CA MET A 434 20.57 -7.07 7.36
C MET A 434 21.37 -6.20 6.40
N THR A 435 21.63 -4.95 6.77
CA THR A 435 22.56 -4.10 6.03
C THR A 435 23.96 -4.72 6.00
N ASN A 436 24.44 -5.25 7.13
CA ASN A 436 25.72 -5.95 7.21
C ASN A 436 25.70 -7.25 6.42
N PHE A 437 24.66 -8.08 6.56
CA PHE A 437 24.46 -9.31 5.78
C PHE A 437 24.54 -9.06 4.26
N LEU A 438 23.87 -8.02 3.76
CA LEU A 438 23.92 -7.68 2.33
C LEU A 438 25.31 -7.17 1.92
N ARG A 439 25.98 -6.38 2.77
CA ARG A 439 27.32 -5.88 2.47
C ARG A 439 28.35 -6.99 2.42
N GLU A 440 28.33 -7.92 3.37
CA GLU A 440 29.21 -9.10 3.42
C GLU A 440 29.05 -10.00 2.19
N LYS A 441 27.82 -10.11 1.67
CA LYS A 441 27.52 -10.88 0.46
C LYS A 441 27.81 -10.11 -0.83
N SER A 442 27.97 -8.79 -0.77
CA SER A 442 28.29 -7.95 -1.94
C SER A 442 29.80 -7.87 -2.18
N ALA A 443 30.21 -7.41 -3.37
CA ALA A 443 31.62 -7.16 -3.66
C ALA A 443 32.19 -6.05 -2.75
N SER A 444 33.47 -6.19 -2.36
CA SER A 444 34.16 -5.17 -1.58
C SER A 444 34.12 -3.81 -2.28
N GLY A 445 33.72 -2.76 -1.55
CA GLY A 445 33.61 -1.42 -2.10
C GLY A 445 32.38 -1.15 -2.97
N PHE A 446 31.45 -2.11 -3.11
CA PHE A 446 30.22 -1.90 -3.87
C PHE A 446 29.42 -0.69 -3.37
N ASN A 447 29.07 0.20 -4.29
CA ASN A 447 28.26 1.38 -4.00
C ASN A 447 26.97 1.37 -4.84
N ALA A 448 25.84 1.13 -4.18
CA ALA A 448 24.54 1.01 -4.82
C ALA A 448 24.12 2.28 -5.59
N SER A 449 24.44 3.46 -5.08
CA SER A 449 24.14 4.74 -5.75
C SER A 449 24.95 4.91 -7.03
N LEU A 450 26.22 4.50 -7.01
CA LEU A 450 27.08 4.54 -8.20
C LEU A 450 26.66 3.50 -9.24
N ALA A 451 26.31 2.29 -8.82
CA ALA A 451 25.78 1.26 -9.70
C ALA A 451 24.46 1.70 -10.37
N LEU A 452 23.56 2.34 -9.61
CA LEU A 452 22.36 2.96 -10.16
C LEU A 452 22.70 4.04 -11.19
N LEU A 453 23.65 4.94 -10.88
CA LEU A 453 24.08 5.99 -11.82
C LEU A 453 24.62 5.39 -13.12
N ARG A 454 25.47 4.37 -13.05
CA ARG A 454 26.00 3.64 -14.22
C ARG A 454 24.87 3.01 -15.03
N ALA A 455 23.90 2.38 -14.37
CA ALA A 455 22.73 1.81 -15.03
C ALA A 455 21.86 2.87 -15.72
N TYR A 456 21.70 4.06 -15.11
CA TYR A 456 21.02 5.18 -15.77
C TYR A 456 21.78 5.65 -17.02
N ILE A 457 23.10 5.76 -16.97
CA ILE A 457 23.93 6.12 -18.13
C ILE A 457 23.75 5.09 -19.25
N ALA A 458 23.80 3.79 -18.92
CA ALA A 458 23.60 2.72 -19.89
C ALA A 458 22.18 2.74 -20.50
N CYS A 459 21.16 3.03 -19.69
CA CYS A 459 19.79 3.22 -20.16
C CYS A 459 19.69 4.41 -21.14
N ILE A 460 20.31 5.55 -20.83
CA ILE A 460 20.34 6.72 -21.73
C ILE A 460 21.03 6.37 -23.06
N LYS A 461 22.16 5.66 -23.02
CA LYS A 461 22.87 5.22 -24.24
C LYS A 461 22.07 4.25 -25.12
N THR A 462 21.04 3.63 -24.56
CA THR A 462 20.26 2.59 -25.23
C THR A 462 18.82 2.99 -25.55
N THR A 463 18.42 4.20 -25.16
CA THR A 463 17.10 4.78 -25.43
C THR A 463 17.20 5.86 -26.51
N GLN A 464 16.14 6.03 -27.30
CA GLN A 464 16.01 7.17 -28.21
C GLN A 464 15.74 8.41 -27.35
N TYR A 465 16.75 9.26 -27.18
CA TYR A 465 16.58 10.63 -26.73
C TYR A 465 16.84 11.59 -27.87
#